data_AF-A0A3D1T8K5-F1
#
_entry.id   AF-A0A3D1T8K5-F1
#
_cell.length_a   1.000
_cell.length_b   1.000
_cell.length_c   1.000
_cell.angle_alpha   90.00
_cell.angle_beta   90.00
_cell.angle_gamma   90.00
#
_symmetry.space_group_name_H-M   'P 1'
#
loop_
_entity.id
_entity.type
_entity.pdbx_description
1 polymer ?
#
loop_
_entity_poly.entity_id
_entity_poly.type
_entity_poly.pdbx_seq_one_letter_code
_entity_poly.pdbx_strand_id
1 'polypeptide(L)'
;MLNNSLPRVAYFCMEYGLAPEFRIYSGGLGILAGDHIKTAGELGLPLVAIGLLWRHGYTQQLIGEDGRPFDVFLNSKYDFLTDTGVTVNVTVRGRNVVCKVWKTEHFGNAPLYLLDTDVPENNGPLITDRLYAGSADDRLAQEIVLGIGGIRALRALGIEVDVYHFNEGHAALAGVELIREQMA
;
A
#
# COMPACT_ATOMS: atom_id res chain seq x y z
N MET A 1 28.11 22.44 -11.13
CA MET A 1 27.27 21.64 -12.04
C MET A 1 26.12 21.10 -11.20
N LEU A 2 24.89 21.58 -11.40
CA LEU A 2 23.73 21.00 -10.74
C LEU A 2 23.59 19.57 -11.26
N ASN A 3 23.61 18.59 -10.37
CA ASN A 3 23.48 17.18 -10.71
C ASN A 3 22.08 16.99 -11.31
N ASN A 4 21.99 16.69 -12.61
CA ASN A 4 20.76 16.77 -13.41
C ASN A 4 19.85 15.52 -13.24
N SER A 5 19.86 14.89 -12.06
CA SER A 5 19.02 13.73 -11.76
C SER A 5 17.64 14.19 -11.28
N LEU A 6 16.58 13.65 -11.88
CA LEU A 6 15.21 13.89 -11.42
C LEU A 6 15.05 13.45 -9.95
N PRO A 7 14.27 14.19 -9.13
CA PRO A 7 14.03 13.82 -7.74
C PRO A 7 13.29 12.49 -7.65
N ARG A 8 13.68 11.62 -6.70
CA ARG A 8 12.94 10.39 -6.43
C ARG A 8 11.66 10.70 -5.69
N VAL A 9 10.54 10.22 -6.24
CA VAL A 9 9.20 10.37 -5.67
C VAL A 9 8.77 9.07 -4.98
N ALA A 10 8.32 9.15 -3.73
CA ALA A 10 7.54 8.09 -3.10
C ALA A 10 6.05 8.42 -3.20
N TYR A 11 5.31 7.61 -3.95
CA TYR A 11 3.89 7.79 -4.21
C TYR A 11 3.08 6.84 -3.32
N PHE A 12 2.37 7.39 -2.33
CA PHE A 12 1.57 6.63 -1.38
C PHE A 12 0.11 6.61 -1.80
N CYS A 13 -0.49 5.42 -1.82
CA CYS A 13 -1.92 5.28 -2.06
C CYS A 13 -2.50 4.07 -1.32
N MET A 14 -3.77 4.16 -0.95
CA MET A 14 -4.53 3.06 -0.34
C MET A 14 -4.84 1.95 -1.37
N GLU A 15 -4.85 2.29 -2.67
CA GLU A 15 -5.24 1.39 -3.74
C GLU A 15 -4.46 1.58 -5.05
N TYR A 16 -4.30 0.50 -5.83
CA TYR A 16 -3.65 0.50 -7.14
C TYR A 16 -4.36 -0.42 -8.14
N GLY A 17 -4.93 0.18 -9.19
CA GLY A 17 -5.60 -0.51 -10.29
C GLY A 17 -4.62 -0.96 -11.36
N LEU A 18 -3.87 -2.04 -11.10
CA LEU A 18 -2.87 -2.56 -12.04
C LEU A 18 -3.42 -3.61 -13.01
N ALA A 19 -4.24 -4.53 -12.50
CA ALA A 19 -4.87 -5.58 -13.30
C ALA A 19 -6.13 -6.10 -12.58
N PRO A 20 -7.14 -6.62 -13.30
CA PRO A 20 -8.38 -7.14 -12.68
C PRO A 20 -8.14 -8.25 -11.65
N GLU A 21 -7.13 -9.09 -11.87
CA GLU A 21 -6.72 -10.15 -10.97
C GLU A 21 -6.01 -9.62 -9.72
N PHE A 22 -5.37 -8.45 -9.79
CA PHE A 22 -4.66 -7.86 -8.67
C PHE A 22 -5.59 -6.92 -7.89
N ARG A 23 -6.38 -7.54 -7.00
CA ARG A 23 -7.50 -6.91 -6.29
C ARG A 23 -7.03 -6.04 -5.12
N ILE A 24 -6.23 -5.03 -5.39
CA ILE A 24 -5.79 -4.02 -4.42
C ILE A 24 -6.38 -2.63 -4.74
N TYR A 25 -7.56 -2.59 -5.37
CA TYR A 25 -8.28 -1.36 -5.69
C TYR A 25 -9.80 -1.55 -5.71
N SER A 26 -10.52 -0.43 -5.62
CA SER A 26 -11.99 -0.38 -5.62
C SER A 26 -12.58 0.51 -6.72
N GLY A 27 -11.86 1.55 -7.16
CA GLY A 27 -12.42 2.53 -8.10
C GLY A 27 -11.41 3.48 -8.73
N GLY A 28 -11.88 4.68 -9.07
CA GLY A 28 -11.15 5.65 -9.89
C GLY A 28 -9.84 6.18 -9.28
N LEU A 29 -9.76 6.29 -7.95
CA LEU A 29 -8.52 6.68 -7.27
C LEU A 29 -7.42 5.64 -7.50
N GLY A 30 -7.76 4.36 -7.38
CA GLY A 30 -6.87 3.24 -7.66
C GLY A 30 -6.52 3.12 -9.14
N ILE A 31 -7.47 3.32 -10.05
CA ILE A 31 -7.17 3.35 -11.50
C ILE A 31 -6.15 4.45 -11.80
N LEU A 32 -6.38 5.67 -11.30
CA LEU A 32 -5.44 6.78 -11.46
C LEU A 32 -4.05 6.42 -10.90
N ALA A 33 -3.99 5.88 -9.68
CA ALA A 33 -2.73 5.45 -9.06
C ALA A 33 -2.01 4.37 -9.88
N GLY A 34 -2.75 3.40 -10.40
CA GLY A 34 -2.24 2.32 -11.26
C GLY A 34 -1.65 2.85 -12.56
N ASP A 35 -2.40 3.69 -13.28
CA ASP A 35 -1.94 4.32 -14.52
C ASP A 35 -0.73 5.22 -14.29
N HIS A 36 -0.69 5.94 -13.16
CA HIS A 36 0.43 6.79 -12.78
C HIS A 36 1.72 5.99 -12.62
N ILE A 37 1.68 4.89 -11.86
CA ILE A 37 2.88 4.08 -11.60
C ILE A 37 3.27 3.21 -12.80
N LYS A 38 2.31 2.81 -13.66
CA LYS A 38 2.62 2.18 -14.96
C LYS A 38 3.35 3.14 -15.89
N THR A 39 2.85 4.36 -16.03
CA THR A 39 3.48 5.40 -16.85
C THR A 39 4.88 5.71 -16.33
N ALA A 40 5.06 5.83 -15.01
CA ALA A 40 6.37 6.05 -14.41
C ALA A 40 7.35 4.88 -14.68
N GLY A 41 6.87 3.64 -14.64
CA GLY A 41 7.64 2.45 -15.00
C GLY A 41 8.05 2.43 -16.47
N GLU A 42 7.11 2.68 -17.38
CA GLU A 42 7.35 2.75 -18.82
C GLU A 42 8.39 3.82 -19.20
N LEU A 43 8.31 4.99 -18.55
CA LEU A 43 9.23 6.11 -18.78
C LEU A 43 10.55 6.00 -18.01
N GLY A 44 10.72 4.99 -17.14
CA GLY A 44 11.92 4.84 -16.31
C GLY A 44 12.13 5.99 -15.32
N LEU A 45 11.05 6.62 -14.85
CA LEU A 45 11.12 7.72 -13.90
C LEU A 45 11.49 7.22 -12.49
N PRO A 46 12.19 8.01 -11.67
CA PRO A 46 12.56 7.60 -10.31
C PRO A 46 11.35 7.70 -9.38
N LEU A 47 10.38 6.80 -9.53
CA LEU A 47 9.21 6.69 -8.69
C LEU A 47 9.21 5.33 -7.99
N VAL A 48 8.90 5.33 -6.70
CA VAL A 48 8.53 4.13 -5.95
C VAL A 48 7.13 4.31 -5.39
N ALA A 49 6.33 3.28 -5.42
CA ALA A 49 4.95 3.30 -4.95
C ALA A 49 4.83 2.53 -3.62
N ILE A 50 4.01 3.04 -2.69
CA ILE A 50 3.79 2.48 -1.36
C ILE A 50 2.29 2.27 -1.14
N GLY A 51 1.90 1.03 -0.85
CA GLY A 51 0.51 0.67 -0.59
C GLY A 51 0.35 -0.43 0.44
N LEU A 52 -0.85 -1.00 0.53
CA LEU A 52 -1.20 -2.11 1.40
C LEU A 52 -1.53 -3.36 0.59
N LEU A 53 -1.11 -4.52 1.08
CA LEU A 53 -1.49 -5.81 0.50
C LEU A 53 -2.80 -6.29 1.14
N TRP A 54 -3.91 -6.08 0.43
CA TRP A 54 -5.23 -6.49 0.90
C TRP A 54 -5.46 -7.99 0.77
N ARG A 55 -5.80 -8.65 1.88
CA ARG A 55 -6.05 -10.09 1.90
C ARG A 55 -7.25 -10.50 1.06
N HIS A 56 -8.33 -9.72 1.13
CA HIS A 56 -9.57 -10.00 0.41
C HIS A 56 -9.91 -8.95 -0.67
N GLY A 57 -9.03 -7.96 -0.87
CA GLY A 57 -9.28 -6.84 -1.75
C GLY A 57 -10.50 -6.00 -1.34
N TYR A 58 -11.26 -5.52 -2.32
CA TYR A 58 -12.49 -4.76 -2.11
C TYR A 58 -13.71 -5.68 -2.05
N THR A 59 -14.19 -6.14 -3.20
CA THR A 59 -15.25 -7.15 -3.35
C THR A 59 -15.19 -7.74 -4.76
N GLN A 60 -15.70 -8.96 -4.94
CA GLN A 60 -16.19 -9.42 -6.22
C GLN A 60 -17.72 -9.49 -6.14
N GLN A 61 -18.38 -8.71 -6.98
CA GLN A 61 -19.84 -8.72 -7.05
C GLN A 61 -20.31 -9.82 -8.00
N LEU A 62 -21.23 -10.66 -7.51
CA LEU A 62 -21.92 -11.69 -8.28
C LEU A 62 -23.42 -11.38 -8.31
N ILE A 63 -24.13 -11.91 -9.30
CA ILE A 63 -25.60 -11.82 -9.40
C ILE A 63 -26.19 -13.15 -8.96
N GLY A 64 -27.07 -13.12 -7.96
CA GLY A 64 -27.77 -14.29 -7.44
C GLY A 64 -28.84 -14.81 -8.40
N GLU A 65 -29.35 -16.01 -8.13
CA GLU A 65 -30.47 -16.59 -8.87
C GLU A 65 -31.75 -15.72 -8.79
N ASP A 66 -31.88 -14.90 -7.75
CA ASP A 66 -32.95 -13.92 -7.58
C ASP A 66 -32.72 -12.60 -8.35
N GLY A 67 -31.64 -12.52 -9.14
CA GLY A 67 -31.25 -11.34 -9.92
C GLY A 67 -30.64 -10.21 -9.10
N ARG A 68 -30.39 -10.41 -7.79
CA ARG A 68 -29.80 -9.37 -6.94
C ARG A 68 -28.28 -9.50 -6.83
N PRO A 69 -27.54 -8.38 -6.75
CA PRO A 69 -26.12 -8.42 -6.51
C PRO A 69 -25.82 -8.85 -5.07
N PHE A 70 -24.75 -9.63 -4.90
CA PHE A 70 -24.15 -9.92 -3.61
C PHE A 70 -22.62 -9.95 -3.71
N ASP A 71 -21.97 -9.67 -2.58
CA ASP A 71 -20.52 -9.54 -2.50
C ASP A 71 -19.86 -10.85 -2.05
N VAL A 72 -18.77 -11.22 -2.71
CA VAL A 72 -17.85 -12.27 -2.27
C VAL A 72 -16.45 -11.73 -2.04
N PHE A 73 -15.83 -12.19 -0.96
CA PHE A 73 -14.50 -11.75 -0.52
C PHE A 73 -13.54 -12.94 -0.68
N LEU A 74 -12.72 -12.90 -1.73
CA LEU A 74 -11.81 -14.00 -2.03
C LEU A 74 -10.47 -13.79 -1.33
N ASN A 75 -9.95 -14.86 -0.70
CA ASN A 75 -8.57 -14.87 -0.25
C ASN A 75 -7.64 -14.76 -1.44
N SER A 76 -6.88 -13.67 -1.52
CA SER A 76 -5.90 -13.45 -2.57
C SER A 76 -4.53 -13.95 -2.16
N LYS A 77 -3.88 -14.70 -3.06
CA LYS A 77 -2.44 -14.97 -3.06
C LYS A 77 -1.91 -14.65 -4.44
N TYR A 78 -0.76 -14.01 -4.49
CA TYR A 78 -0.19 -13.48 -5.72
C TYR A 78 1.24 -13.98 -5.87
N ASP A 79 1.44 -14.93 -6.79
CA ASP A 79 2.76 -15.54 -7.01
C ASP A 79 3.78 -14.58 -7.65
N PHE A 80 3.29 -13.45 -8.17
CA PHE A 80 4.11 -12.36 -8.72
C PHE A 80 4.61 -11.35 -7.68
N LEU A 81 4.34 -11.58 -6.39
CA LEU A 81 4.90 -10.77 -5.31
C LEU A 81 6.21 -11.37 -4.82
N THR A 82 7.23 -10.51 -4.74
CA THR A 82 8.53 -10.87 -4.17
C THR A 82 8.58 -10.45 -2.71
N ASP A 83 8.92 -11.39 -1.83
CA ASP A 83 9.26 -11.08 -0.44
C ASP A 83 10.57 -10.30 -0.39
N THR A 84 10.55 -9.10 0.19
CA THR A 84 11.77 -8.28 0.33
C THR A 84 12.67 -8.76 1.48
N GLY A 85 12.15 -9.60 2.38
CA GLY A 85 12.79 -9.96 3.64
C GLY A 85 12.73 -8.85 4.70
N VAL A 86 12.17 -7.68 4.37
CA VAL A 86 12.02 -6.55 5.28
C VAL A 86 10.71 -6.64 6.04
N THR A 87 10.82 -6.44 7.36
CA THR A 87 9.69 -6.22 8.26
C THR A 87 9.88 -4.92 8.99
N VAL A 88 8.80 -4.17 9.17
CA VAL A 88 8.78 -2.95 9.98
C VAL A 88 7.72 -3.05 11.07
N ASN A 89 7.91 -2.30 12.14
CA ASN A 89 6.97 -2.27 13.25
C ASN A 89 6.20 -0.95 13.25
N VAL A 90 4.92 -0.97 13.59
CA VAL A 90 4.11 0.24 13.87
C VAL A 90 3.28 0.04 15.12
N THR A 91 2.96 1.12 15.83
CA THR A 91 2.10 1.06 17.01
C THR A 91 0.66 1.35 16.61
N VAL A 92 -0.22 0.36 16.77
CA VAL A 92 -1.66 0.47 16.48
C VAL A 92 -2.43 0.07 17.72
N ARG A 93 -3.30 0.95 18.22
CA ARG A 93 -4.10 0.71 19.44
C ARG A 93 -3.24 0.27 20.64
N GLY A 94 -2.08 0.91 20.80
CA GLY A 94 -1.11 0.60 21.86
C GLY A 94 -0.36 -0.73 21.70
N ARG A 95 -0.56 -1.46 20.61
CA ARG A 95 0.10 -2.73 20.32
C ARG A 95 1.13 -2.57 19.22
N ASN A 96 2.21 -3.33 19.32
CA ASN A 96 3.18 -3.46 18.24
C ASN A 96 2.59 -4.34 17.14
N VAL A 97 2.56 -3.84 15.92
CA VAL A 97 2.12 -4.54 14.71
C VAL A 97 3.32 -4.68 13.77
N VAL A 98 3.61 -5.90 13.38
CA VAL A 98 4.63 -6.25 12.38
C VAL A 98 4.01 -6.11 10.99
N CYS A 99 4.67 -5.38 10.11
CA CYS A 99 4.30 -5.23 8.71
C CYS A 99 5.41 -5.83 7.85
N LYS A 100 5.10 -6.91 7.15
CA LYS A 100 5.97 -7.47 6.12
C LYS A 100 5.88 -6.64 4.85
N VAL A 101 7.00 -6.47 4.15
CA VAL A 101 7.06 -5.68 2.92
C VAL A 101 7.24 -6.59 1.71
N TRP A 102 6.27 -6.54 0.81
CA TRP A 102 6.29 -7.21 -0.49
C TRP A 102 6.65 -6.21 -1.58
N LYS A 103 7.15 -6.71 -2.72
CA LYS A 103 7.48 -5.90 -3.90
C LYS A 103 6.89 -6.51 -5.17
N THR A 104 6.44 -5.68 -6.11
CA THR A 104 6.16 -6.12 -7.49
C THR A 104 6.38 -5.04 -8.54
N GLU A 105 6.82 -5.48 -9.71
CA GLU A 105 6.96 -4.70 -10.96
C GLU A 105 6.30 -5.47 -12.13
N HIS A 106 5.51 -6.50 -11.81
CA HIS A 106 5.03 -7.52 -12.75
C HIS A 106 4.20 -6.93 -13.92
N PHE A 107 3.53 -5.81 -13.70
CA PHE A 107 2.63 -5.18 -14.67
C PHE A 107 3.28 -4.03 -15.45
N GLY A 108 4.62 -3.97 -15.50
CA GLY A 108 5.36 -2.86 -16.11
C GLY A 108 5.30 -1.57 -15.31
N ASN A 109 4.89 -1.65 -14.04
CA ASN A 109 4.83 -0.53 -13.12
C ASN A 109 6.20 -0.21 -12.50
N ALA A 110 6.40 1.05 -12.11
CA ALA A 110 7.46 1.43 -11.19
C ALA A 110 7.38 0.58 -9.90
N PRO A 111 8.50 0.34 -9.19
CA PRO A 111 8.55 -0.50 -7.99
C PRO A 111 7.40 -0.20 -7.02
N LEU A 112 6.49 -1.15 -6.86
CA LEU A 112 5.40 -1.06 -5.90
C LEU A 112 5.73 -1.92 -4.68
N TYR A 113 5.81 -1.29 -3.52
CA TYR A 113 5.96 -1.94 -2.23
C TYR A 113 4.63 -1.97 -1.49
N LEU A 114 4.30 -3.14 -0.94
CA LEU A 114 3.02 -3.37 -0.28
C LEU A 114 3.27 -3.88 1.14
N LEU A 115 2.68 -3.19 2.11
CA LEU A 115 2.73 -3.59 3.51
C LEU A 115 1.62 -4.58 3.81
N ASP A 116 1.99 -5.66 4.49
CA ASP A 116 1.11 -6.77 4.83
C ASP A 116 1.18 -7.05 6.34
N THR A 117 0.01 -7.15 6.96
CA THR A 117 -0.12 -7.46 8.39
C THR A 117 -0.58 -8.91 8.64
N ASP A 118 -0.81 -9.70 7.58
CA ASP A 118 -1.15 -11.14 7.65
C ASP A 118 0.10 -11.98 7.94
N VAL A 119 0.71 -11.75 9.10
CA VAL A 119 1.91 -12.45 9.57
C VAL A 119 1.70 -13.09 10.94
N PRO A 120 2.33 -14.25 11.23
CA PRO A 120 2.12 -14.98 12.48
C PRO A 120 2.40 -14.21 13.77
N GLU A 121 3.26 -13.19 13.71
CA GLU A 121 3.64 -12.33 14.84
C GLU A 121 2.49 -11.44 15.31
N ASN A 122 1.54 -11.14 14.44
CA ASN A 122 0.41 -10.28 14.74
C ASN A 122 -0.73 -11.08 15.36
N ASN A 123 -1.06 -10.75 16.61
CA ASN A 123 -2.22 -11.30 17.30
C ASN A 123 -3.41 -10.33 17.21
N GLY A 124 -4.53 -10.76 16.63
CA GLY A 124 -5.80 -10.02 16.61
C GLY A 124 -6.39 -9.83 15.21
N PRO A 125 -7.36 -8.91 15.06
CA PRO A 125 -7.98 -8.63 13.76
C PRO A 125 -6.96 -8.17 12.73
N LEU A 126 -7.07 -8.71 11.52
CA LEU A 126 -6.20 -8.38 10.40
C LEU A 126 -6.46 -6.93 9.93
N ILE A 127 -5.43 -6.09 9.94
CA ILE A 127 -5.57 -4.67 9.54
C ILE A 127 -5.69 -4.57 8.02
N THR A 128 -4.91 -5.37 7.29
CA THR A 128 -4.91 -5.47 5.83
C THR A 128 -5.97 -6.44 5.30
N ASP A 129 -7.10 -6.58 6.00
CA ASP A 129 -8.16 -7.55 5.66
C ASP A 129 -8.85 -7.19 4.35
N ARG A 130 -9.49 -6.01 4.32
CA ARG A 130 -10.30 -5.53 3.20
C ARG A 130 -10.13 -4.03 3.01
N LEU A 131 -10.07 -3.63 1.74
CA LEU A 131 -10.04 -2.24 1.32
C LEU A 131 -11.39 -1.58 1.64
N TYR A 132 -11.34 -0.41 2.30
CA TYR A 132 -12.51 0.41 2.66
C TYR A 132 -13.61 -0.34 3.43
N ALA A 133 -13.21 -1.30 4.26
CA ALA A 133 -14.09 -2.02 5.16
C ALA A 133 -13.75 -1.73 6.63
N GLY A 134 -14.66 -2.13 7.52
CA GLY A 134 -14.47 -2.02 8.95
C GLY A 134 -14.96 -0.70 9.53
N SER A 135 -14.62 -0.48 10.80
CA SER A 135 -14.96 0.71 11.56
C SER A 135 -14.00 1.88 11.29
N ALA A 136 -14.32 3.06 11.81
CA ALA A 136 -13.40 4.19 11.79
C ALA A 136 -12.04 3.87 12.44
N ASP A 137 -12.06 3.04 13.49
CA ASP A 137 -10.83 2.59 14.16
C ASP A 137 -10.02 1.64 13.28
N ASP A 138 -10.66 0.83 12.44
CA ASP A 138 -9.97 -0.06 11.50
C ASP A 138 -9.35 0.75 10.36
N ARG A 139 -10.08 1.75 9.86
CA ARG A 139 -9.54 2.68 8.87
C ARG A 139 -8.33 3.45 9.40
N LEU A 140 -8.38 3.96 10.63
CA LEU A 140 -7.22 4.63 11.23
C LEU A 140 -6.02 3.68 11.37
N ALA A 141 -6.26 2.40 11.73
CA ALA A 141 -5.21 1.40 11.77
C ALA A 141 -4.56 1.18 10.39
N GLN A 142 -5.36 1.12 9.32
CA GLN A 142 -4.87 1.02 7.94
C GLN A 142 -4.06 2.24 7.53
N GLU A 143 -4.53 3.45 7.86
CA GLU A 143 -3.83 4.72 7.57
C GLU A 143 -2.51 4.83 8.36
N ILE A 144 -2.43 4.29 9.58
CA ILE A 144 -1.18 4.17 10.35
C ILE A 144 -0.20 3.22 9.62
N VAL A 145 -0.66 2.04 9.21
CA VAL A 145 0.19 1.07 8.49
C VAL A 145 0.68 1.67 7.17
N LEU A 146 -0.20 2.29 6.38
CA LEU A 146 0.17 2.93 5.12
C LEU A 146 1.16 4.09 5.33
N GLY A 147 0.82 5.03 6.21
CA GLY A 147 1.59 6.25 6.41
C GLY A 147 2.89 6.01 7.17
N ILE A 148 2.77 5.68 8.46
CA ILE A 148 3.92 5.46 9.35
C ILE A 148 4.71 4.23 8.90
N GLY A 149 4.01 3.13 8.64
CA GLY A 149 4.66 1.89 8.20
C GLY A 149 5.36 2.06 6.86
N GLY A 150 4.75 2.78 5.91
CA GLY A 150 5.35 3.04 4.61
C GLY A 150 6.63 3.87 4.65
N ILE A 151 6.69 4.90 5.50
CA ILE A 151 7.95 5.65 5.73
C ILE A 151 9.02 4.75 6.33
N ARG A 152 8.68 3.98 7.38
CA ARG A 152 9.62 3.03 8.00
C ARG A 152 10.10 1.96 7.00
N ALA A 153 9.23 1.50 6.11
CA ALA A 153 9.56 0.55 5.05
C ALA A 153 10.59 1.14 4.08
N LEU A 154 10.38 2.39 3.63
CA LEU A 154 11.36 3.09 2.79
C LEU A 154 12.74 3.16 3.46
N ARG A 155 12.80 3.51 4.75
CA ARG A 155 14.06 3.55 5.51
C ARG A 155 14.71 2.17 5.62
N ALA A 156 13.94 1.15 5.98
CA ALA A 156 14.44 -0.21 6.13
C ALA A 156 14.93 -0.83 4.80
N LEU A 157 14.33 -0.42 3.68
CA LEU A 157 14.77 -0.79 2.33
C LEU A 157 15.97 0.03 1.82
N GLY A 158 16.42 1.05 2.56
CA GLY A 158 17.49 1.96 2.12
C GLY A 158 17.10 2.83 0.92
N ILE A 159 15.81 3.16 0.78
CA ILE A 159 15.31 3.98 -0.32
C ILE A 159 15.29 5.45 0.10
N GLU A 160 16.27 6.20 -0.38
CA GLU A 160 16.31 7.66 -0.27
C GLU A 160 15.26 8.30 -1.18
N VAL A 161 14.47 9.23 -0.63
CA VAL A 161 13.31 9.85 -1.30
C VAL A 161 13.38 11.36 -1.12
N ASP A 162 13.23 12.10 -2.21
CA ASP A 162 13.26 13.56 -2.24
C ASP A 162 11.87 14.19 -2.07
N VAL A 163 10.85 13.55 -2.66
CA VAL A 163 9.47 14.05 -2.68
C VAL A 163 8.49 12.96 -2.27
N TYR A 164 7.57 13.30 -1.38
CA TYR A 164 6.48 12.42 -0.94
C TYR A 164 5.17 12.91 -1.55
N HIS A 165 4.52 12.05 -2.34
CA HIS A 165 3.20 12.31 -2.90
C HIS A 165 2.17 11.46 -2.18
N PHE A 166 1.21 12.09 -1.53
CA PHE A 166 0.12 11.41 -0.83
C PHE A 166 -1.15 11.51 -1.69
N ASN A 167 -1.60 10.38 -2.22
CA ASN A 167 -2.85 10.35 -2.97
C ASN A 167 -4.03 10.28 -1.98
N GLU A 168 -4.59 11.46 -1.70
CA GLU A 168 -5.54 11.72 -0.61
C GLU A 168 -4.94 11.61 0.81
N GLY A 169 -5.72 11.98 1.82
CA GLY A 169 -5.39 12.02 3.24
C GLY A 169 -5.19 10.66 3.89
N HIS A 170 -5.45 9.56 3.17
CA HIS A 170 -5.19 8.19 3.65
C HIS A 170 -3.73 7.97 4.08
N ALA A 171 -2.79 8.66 3.43
CA ALA A 171 -1.38 8.58 3.75
C ALA A 171 -0.88 9.77 4.60
N ALA A 172 -1.77 10.64 5.12
CA ALA A 172 -1.37 11.86 5.82
C ALA A 172 -0.48 11.59 7.05
N LEU A 173 -0.63 10.44 7.69
CA LEU A 173 0.21 10.04 8.83
C LEU A 173 1.68 9.77 8.46
N ALA A 174 2.01 9.60 7.17
CA ALA A 174 3.40 9.63 6.71
C ALA A 174 4.05 10.99 6.98
N GLY A 175 3.31 12.09 6.84
CA GLY A 175 3.81 13.43 7.16
C GLY A 175 4.15 13.59 8.64
N VAL A 176 3.35 13.02 9.53
CA VAL A 176 3.62 13.01 10.98
C VAL A 176 4.88 12.20 11.29
N GLU A 177 5.06 11.06 10.62
CA GLU A 177 6.27 10.24 10.76
C GLU A 177 7.54 11.00 10.32
N LEU A 178 7.46 11.69 9.18
CA LEU A 178 8.56 12.53 8.69
C LEU A 178 8.91 13.65 9.66
N ILE A 179 7.91 14.32 10.24
CA ILE A 179 8.15 15.35 11.28
C ILE A 179 8.85 14.73 12.49
N ARG A 180 8.42 13.55 12.94
CA ARG A 180 9.05 12.85 14.07
C ARG A 180 10.53 12.57 13.80
N GLU A 181 10.90 12.17 12.58
CA GLU A 181 12.31 11.95 12.19
C GLU A 181 13.17 13.22 12.33
N GLN A 182 12.59 14.41 12.15
CA GLN A 182 13.32 15.69 12.27
C GLN A 182 13.40 16.23 13.70
N MET A 183 12.57 15.71 14.61
CA MET A 183 12.54 16.13 16.02
C MET A 183 13.46 15.29 16.93
N ALA A 184 13.94 14.16 16.42
CA ALA A 184 14.75 13.19 17.16
C ALA A 184 16.24 13.58 17.22
#